data_AF-A0A3P9C7C5-F1
#
_entry.id   AF-A0A3P9C7C5-F1
#
_cell.length_a   1.000
_cell.length_b   1.000
_cell.length_c   1.000
_cell.angle_alpha   90.00
_cell.angle_beta   90.00
_cell.angle_gamma   90.00
#
_symmetry.space_group_name_H-M   'P 1'
#
loop_
_entity.id
_entity.type
_entity.pdbx_description
1 polymer ?
#
loop_
_entity_poly.entity_id
_entity_poly.type
_entity_poly.pdbx_seq_one_letter_code
_entity_poly.pdbx_strand_id
1 'polypeptide(L)' 'MLCCHLLFQRVAIFGGTHGNEMSGVTLVNLWTKNGTEIQRKGVEAVPFITNPKAVEKRFARVC' A
#
# COMPACT_ATOMS: atom_id res chain seq x y z
N MET A 1 -24.13 22.89 7.64
CA MET A 1 -23.27 22.02 8.46
C MET A 1 -23.41 20.58 7.98
N LEU A 2 -22.97 20.26 6.75
CA LEU A 2 -23.26 18.97 6.11
C LEU A 2 -22.15 18.42 5.17
N CYS A 3 -20.92 18.97 5.22
CA CYS A 3 -19.88 18.62 4.23
C CYS A 3 -18.88 17.52 4.68
N CYS A 4 -18.83 17.16 5.98
CA CYS A 4 -17.71 16.40 6.56
C CYS A 4 -18.07 14.96 7.04
N HIS A 5 -18.91 14.22 6.31
CA HIS A 5 -19.30 12.85 6.67
C HIS A 5 -19.00 11.77 5.62
N LEU A 6 -18.45 12.13 4.46
CA LEU A 6 -17.86 11.17 3.52
C LEU A 6 -16.39 10.90 3.90
N LEU A 7 -16.15 10.53 5.15
CA LEU A 7 -14.82 10.14 5.61
C LEU A 7 -14.49 8.76 5.02
N PHE A 8 -13.41 8.68 4.23
CA PHE A 8 -12.87 7.40 3.77
C PHE A 8 -12.33 6.63 4.98
N GLN A 9 -13.07 5.63 5.43
CA GLN A 9 -12.72 4.85 6.62
C GLN A 9 -11.68 3.76 6.30
N ARG A 10 -11.59 3.31 5.05
CA ARG A 10 -10.67 2.24 4.62
C ARG A 10 -9.90 2.67 3.39
N VAL A 11 -8.58 2.58 3.45
CA VAL A 11 -7.66 2.95 2.38
C VAL A 11 -6.66 1.82 2.16
N ALA A 12 -6.57 1.33 0.93
CA ALA A 12 -5.53 0.38 0.55
C ALA A 12 -4.31 1.12 -0.01
N ILE A 13 -3.11 0.70 0.39
CA ILE A 13 -1.85 1.23 -0.14
C ILE A 13 -1.17 0.11 -0.92
N PHE A 14 -1.13 0.26 -2.25
CA PHE A 14 -0.53 -0.74 -3.13
C PHE A 14 0.92 -0.43 -3.45
N GLY A 15 1.73 -1.48 -3.41
CA GLY A 15 3.14 -1.46 -3.81
C GLY A 15 3.52 -2.76 -4.48
N GLY A 16 4.57 -2.74 -5.30
CA GLY A 16 4.95 -3.91 -6.08
C GLY A 16 3.91 -4.31 -7.13
N THR A 17 3.29 -3.32 -7.79
CA THR A 17 2.54 -3.52 -9.05
C THR A 17 3.50 -4.00 -10.13
N HIS A 18 4.63 -3.29 -10.26
CA HIS A 18 5.82 -3.75 -10.95
C HIS A 18 6.87 -4.18 -9.92
N GLY A 19 7.41 -5.39 -10.09
CA GLY A 19 8.27 -6.01 -9.08
C GLY A 19 9.67 -5.43 -8.95
N ASN A 20 10.09 -4.63 -9.93
CA ASN A 20 11.36 -3.91 -9.93
C ASN A 20 11.24 -2.46 -9.43
N GLU A 21 10.03 -1.96 -9.14
CA GLU A 21 9.81 -0.63 -8.57
C GLU A 21 9.98 -0.65 -7.05
N MET A 22 11.25 -0.63 -6.64
CA MET A 22 11.65 -0.95 -5.26
C MET A 22 11.10 -0.01 -4.19
N SER A 23 10.78 1.24 -4.51
CA SER A 23 10.20 2.19 -3.53
C SER A 23 8.87 1.67 -2.99
N GLY A 24 7.95 1.30 -3.89
CA GLY A 24 6.64 0.77 -3.49
C GLY A 24 6.75 -0.58 -2.77
N VAL A 25 7.61 -1.47 -3.26
CA VAL A 25 7.88 -2.77 -2.62
C VAL A 25 8.41 -2.60 -1.20
N THR A 26 9.39 -1.71 -1.02
CA THR A 26 10.08 -1.52 0.26
C THR A 26 9.15 -0.88 1.28
N LEU A 27 8.43 0.19 0.89
CA LEU A 27 7.51 0.89 1.79
C LEU A 27 6.35 0.00 2.23
N VAL A 28 5.74 -0.75 1.31
CA VAL A 28 4.65 -1.68 1.68
C VAL A 28 5.16 -2.79 2.59
N ASN A 29 6.35 -3.36 2.34
CA ASN A 29 6.94 -4.35 3.23
C ASN A 29 7.26 -3.78 4.62
N LEU A 30 7.74 -2.53 4.69
CA LEU A 30 7.98 -1.83 5.95
C LEU A 30 6.67 -1.66 6.72
N TRP A 31 5.64 -1.12 6.08
CA TRP A 31 4.35 -0.85 6.73
C TRP A 31 3.56 -2.11 7.08
N THR A 32 3.77 -3.21 6.36
CA THR A 32 3.22 -4.54 6.70
C THR A 32 3.83 -5.05 8.01
N LYS A 33 5.11 -4.77 8.27
CA LYS A 33 5.78 -5.14 9.53
C LYS A 33 5.48 -4.15 10.66
N ASN A 34 5.41 -2.86 10.35
CA ASN A 34 5.12 -1.78 11.28
C ASN A 34 4.36 -0.64 10.60
N GLY A 35 3.05 -0.58 10.81
CA GLY A 35 2.17 0.42 10.20
C GLY A 35 2.12 1.78 10.92
N THR A 36 2.93 2.02 11.96
CA THR A 36 2.82 3.23 12.80
C THR A 36 2.88 4.52 11.98
N GLU A 37 3.70 4.56 10.93
CA GLU A 37 3.87 5.74 10.06
C GLU A 37 2.59 6.10 9.27
N ILE A 38 1.79 5.10 8.88
CA ILE A 38 0.60 5.26 8.04
C ILE A 38 -0.72 5.33 8.83
N GLN A 39 -0.67 5.18 10.16
CA GLN A 39 -1.85 5.26 11.01
C GLN A 39 -2.40 6.69 11.06
N ARG A 40 -3.71 6.85 10.84
CA ARG A 40 -4.42 8.13 10.97
C ARG A 40 -5.72 7.91 11.74
N LYS A 41 -6.11 8.87 12.56
CA LYS A 41 -7.33 8.79 13.37
C LYS A 41 -8.55 8.64 12.44
N GLY A 42 -9.31 7.56 12.63
CA GLY A 42 -10.53 7.31 11.85
C GLY A 42 -10.30 6.74 10.44
N VAL A 43 -9.07 6.37 10.09
CA VAL A 43 -8.74 5.73 8.79
C VAL A 43 -7.97 4.44 9.03
N GLU A 44 -8.49 3.34 8.50
CA GLU A 44 -7.84 2.04 8.42
C GLU A 44 -7.01 1.99 7.12
N ALA A 45 -5.69 2.19 7.24
CA ALA A 45 -4.75 2.08 6.13
C ALA A 45 -4.16 0.67 6.06
N VAL A 46 -4.36 -0.03 4.94
CA VAL A 46 -3.92 -1.42 4.74
C VAL A 46 -2.87 -1.48 3.60
N PRO A 47 -1.59 -1.70 3.90
CA PRO A 47 -0.56 -1.90 2.88
C PRO A 47 -0.67 -3.29 2.24
N PHE A 48 -0.46 -3.39 0.93
CA PHE A 48 -0.61 -4.65 0.19
C PHE A 48 0.35 -4.77 -1.01
N ILE A 49 1.04 -5.92 -1.12
CA ILE A 49 1.86 -6.28 -2.28
C ILE A 49 0.97 -6.86 -3.38
N THR A 50 0.86 -6.16 -4.51
CA THR A 50 -0.07 -6.54 -5.58
C THR A 50 0.42 -7.66 -6.48
N ASN A 51 1.73 -7.78 -6.72
CA ASN A 51 2.30 -8.78 -7.60
C ASN A 51 3.49 -9.50 -6.95
N PRO A 52 3.24 -10.42 -5.99
CA PRO A 52 4.30 -11.06 -5.22
C PRO A 52 5.29 -11.84 -6.10
N LYS A 53 4.81 -12.47 -7.19
CA LYS A 53 5.68 -13.20 -8.14
C LYS A 53 6.61 -12.27 -8.91
N ALA A 54 6.16 -11.08 -9.27
CA ALA A 54 6.98 -10.08 -9.92
C ALA A 54 8.01 -9.49 -8.98
N VAL A 55 7.61 -9.19 -7.74
CA VAL A 55 8.50 -8.70 -6.68
C VAL A 55 9.60 -9.72 -6.38
N GLU A 56 9.25 -10.99 -6.21
CA GLU A 56 10.20 -12.08 -5.94
C GLU A 56 11.28 -12.17 -7.02
N LYS A 57 10.89 -12.09 -8.29
CA LYS A 57 11.78 -12.18 -9.44
C LYS A 57 12.33 -10.82 -9.90
N ARG A 58 12.00 -9.74 -9.20
CA ARG A 58 12.38 -8.34 -9.50
C ARG A 58 12.20 -7.95 -10.97
N PHE A 59 11.04 -8.23 -11.55
CA PHE A 59 10.73 -7.84 -12.92
C PHE A 59 9.43 -7.04 -12.99
N ALA A 60 9.27 -6.23 -14.03
CA ALA A 60 7.97 -5.72 -14.44
C ALA A 60 7.44 -6.61 -15.57
N ARG A 61 6.29 -7.26 -15.38
CA ARG A 61 5.40 -7.51 -16.51
C ARG A 61 4.33 -6.46 -16.41
N VAL A 62 4.38 -5.49 -17.30
CA VAL A 62 3.18 -4.75 -17.65
C VAL A 62 2.22 -5.80 -18.23
N CYS A 63 1.01 -5.85 -17.69
CA CYS A 63 -0.06 -6.69 -18.24
C CYS A 63 -0.19 -6.48 -19.75
#